data_AF-A0A941HK44-F1
#
_entry.id   AF-A0A941HK44-F1
#
_cell.length_a   1.000
_cell.length_b   1.000
_cell.length_c   1.000
_cell.angle_alpha   90.00
_cell.angle_beta   90.00
_cell.angle_gamma   90.00
#
_symmetry.space_group_name_H-M   'P 1'
#
loop_
_entity.id
_entity.type
_entity.pdbx_description
1 polymer ?
#
loop_
_entity_poly.entity_id
_entity_poly.type
_entity_poly.pdbx_seq_one_letter_code
_entity_poly.pdbx_strand_id
1 'polypeptide(L)'
;MIELNFKKGEEWYLEERFEKIKEFRETGTYSMAKTVDSDGIIGIHIEEYDFEKPQEFQKKALEYFNNNQTDVLNALCLGIIEYYPKLMKVYDITEFDEEFGFPKIQNIDDVKKVIGIGNIHILDDKKDELSYVGFECGCPWDEEHGLGIIMHKERVIDVGAADIAFSGSKELRKDNGTYTEEERLEDEKWEKQIAENIAKYKKEQEETKLREVENKKRKLNKKWWQFWTK
;
A
#
# COMPACT_ATOMS: atom_id res chain seq x y z
N MET A 1 12.11 18.51 -21.29
CA MET A 1 10.87 18.89 -20.59
C MET A 1 9.80 17.98 -21.16
N ILE A 2 9.12 17.20 -20.32
CA ILE A 2 8.05 16.31 -20.78
C ILE A 2 6.84 17.19 -21.06
N GLU A 3 6.31 17.14 -22.28
CA GLU A 3 5.19 18.00 -22.69
C GLU A 3 3.84 17.35 -22.35
N LEU A 4 3.05 17.99 -21.49
CA LEU A 4 1.69 17.54 -21.15
C LEU A 4 0.65 18.34 -21.96
N ASN A 5 0.38 17.90 -23.19
CA ASN A 5 -0.53 18.56 -24.13
C ASN A 5 -1.87 17.82 -24.25
N PHE A 6 -2.60 17.69 -23.15
CA PHE A 6 -3.90 17.01 -23.08
C PHE A 6 -5.07 17.97 -22.84
N LYS A 7 -6.30 17.50 -23.13
CA LYS A 7 -7.57 18.23 -22.94
C LYS A 7 -8.58 17.41 -22.13
N LYS A 8 -9.51 18.08 -21.46
CA LYS A 8 -10.60 17.45 -20.67
C LYS A 8 -11.32 16.36 -21.46
N GLY A 9 -11.50 15.19 -20.84
CA GLY A 9 -12.19 14.04 -21.43
C GLY A 9 -11.32 13.19 -22.37
N GLU A 10 -10.04 13.53 -22.53
CA GLU A 10 -9.01 12.62 -23.03
C GLU A 10 -8.45 11.82 -21.85
N GLU A 11 -8.02 10.59 -22.09
CA GLU A 11 -7.18 9.89 -21.12
C GLU A 11 -5.82 10.59 -21.06
N TRP A 12 -5.48 11.24 -19.93
CA TRP A 12 -4.19 11.93 -19.77
C TRP A 12 -3.11 10.93 -19.42
N TYR A 13 -2.73 10.15 -20.43
CA TYR A 13 -1.74 9.10 -20.36
C TYR A 13 -0.60 9.36 -21.35
N LEU A 14 0.61 9.04 -20.93
CA LEU A 14 1.78 8.99 -21.80
C LEU A 14 2.78 7.95 -21.30
N GLU A 15 3.64 7.51 -22.20
CA GLU A 15 4.77 6.64 -21.87
C GLU A 15 6.06 7.45 -21.94
N GLU A 16 6.89 7.34 -20.91
CA GLU A 16 8.21 7.95 -20.90
C GLU A 16 9.27 6.98 -20.43
N ARG A 17 10.51 7.23 -20.88
CA ARG A 17 11.66 6.44 -20.45
C ARG A 17 12.41 7.14 -19.33
N PHE A 18 12.49 6.47 -18.18
CA PHE A 18 13.29 6.90 -17.04
C PHE A 18 14.46 5.94 -16.80
N GLU A 19 15.68 6.45 -16.90
CA GLU A 19 16.89 5.63 -16.77
C GLU A 19 16.97 4.89 -15.43
N LYS A 20 16.49 5.51 -14.35
CA LYS A 20 16.54 4.92 -13.01
C LYS A 20 15.46 3.89 -12.73
N ILE A 21 14.40 3.84 -13.53
CA ILE A 21 13.38 2.79 -13.42
C ILE A 21 13.92 1.44 -13.91
N LYS A 22 14.88 1.44 -14.85
CA LYS A 22 15.58 0.21 -15.30
C LYS A 22 16.26 -0.57 -14.20
N GLU A 23 16.56 0.10 -13.08
CA GLU A 23 17.19 -0.55 -11.93
C GLU A 23 16.20 -1.44 -11.16
N PHE A 24 14.89 -1.31 -11.41
CA PHE A 24 13.83 -2.13 -10.82
C PHE A 24 13.48 -3.32 -11.72
N ARG A 25 12.85 -4.34 -11.15
CA ARG A 25 12.27 -5.44 -11.93
C ARG A 25 11.09 -4.93 -12.77
N GLU A 26 10.85 -5.59 -13.89
CA GLU A 26 9.57 -5.51 -14.57
C GLU A 26 8.60 -6.47 -13.87
N THR A 27 7.67 -5.91 -13.12
CA THR A 27 6.47 -6.62 -12.70
C THR A 27 5.32 -5.83 -13.32
N GLY A 28 4.52 -6.49 -14.16
CA GLY A 28 3.28 -5.89 -14.62
C GLY A 28 2.42 -5.46 -13.42
N THR A 29 1.43 -4.61 -13.64
CA THR A 29 0.41 -4.31 -12.64
C THR A 29 -0.24 -5.65 -12.22
N TYR A 30 -0.10 -6.02 -10.95
CA TYR A 30 -0.66 -7.25 -10.36
C TYR A 30 0.02 -8.54 -10.92
N SER A 31 0.79 -9.23 -10.09
CA SER A 31 1.86 -10.12 -10.59
C SER A 31 1.37 -11.46 -11.15
N MET A 32 1.50 -11.62 -12.47
CA MET A 32 1.87 -12.89 -13.13
C MET A 32 3.02 -12.70 -14.13
N ALA A 33 3.65 -11.52 -14.16
CA ALA A 33 4.68 -11.18 -15.12
C ALA A 33 5.96 -12.01 -14.88
N LYS A 34 6.50 -12.57 -15.97
CA LYS A 34 7.83 -13.18 -15.97
C LYS A 34 8.84 -12.12 -15.51
N THR A 35 9.72 -12.49 -14.59
CA THR A 35 10.81 -11.66 -14.10
C THR A 35 11.76 -11.30 -15.24
N VAL A 36 11.59 -10.11 -15.81
CA VAL A 36 12.52 -9.51 -16.77
C VAL A 36 12.99 -8.17 -16.19
N ASP A 37 14.20 -7.74 -16.53
CA ASP A 37 14.70 -6.42 -16.14
C ASP A 37 13.87 -5.34 -16.83
N SER A 38 13.48 -4.28 -16.10
CA SER A 38 12.72 -3.18 -16.68
C SER A 38 13.54 -2.50 -17.79
N ASP A 39 12.89 -2.22 -18.93
CA ASP A 39 13.51 -1.41 -19.97
C ASP A 39 13.44 0.11 -19.66
N GLY A 40 12.75 0.47 -18.57
CA GLY A 40 12.59 1.83 -18.06
C GLY A 40 11.51 2.64 -18.76
N ILE A 41 10.77 2.09 -19.72
CA ILE A 41 9.53 2.71 -20.20
C ILE A 41 8.46 2.50 -19.14
N ILE A 42 7.76 3.55 -18.76
CA ILE A 42 6.65 3.46 -17.81
C ILE A 42 5.46 4.30 -18.27
N GLY A 43 4.26 3.79 -17.98
CA GLY A 43 3.03 4.55 -18.09
C GLY A 43 2.97 5.64 -17.03
N ILE A 44 2.63 6.85 -17.46
CA ILE A 44 2.35 7.99 -16.58
C ILE A 44 0.90 8.40 -16.80
N HIS A 45 0.11 8.31 -15.74
CA HIS A 45 -1.25 8.85 -15.69
C HIS A 45 -1.21 10.21 -14.99
N ILE A 46 -1.95 11.18 -15.54
CA ILE A 46 -2.15 12.49 -14.91
C ILE A 46 -3.62 12.57 -14.49
N GLU A 47 -3.87 12.67 -13.19
CA GLU A 47 -5.23 12.71 -12.67
C GLU A 47 -5.95 14.01 -13.06
N GLU A 48 -7.17 13.89 -13.56
CA GLU A 48 -7.86 14.98 -14.26
C GLU A 48 -8.98 15.66 -13.45
N TYR A 49 -9.11 15.41 -12.13
CA TYR A 49 -10.30 15.77 -11.36
C TYR A 49 -10.72 17.24 -11.54
N ASP A 50 -11.79 17.41 -12.31
CA ASP A 50 -12.41 18.66 -12.75
C ASP A 50 -11.53 19.67 -13.53
N PHE A 51 -10.32 19.28 -13.94
CA PHE A 51 -9.44 20.17 -14.70
C PHE A 51 -9.73 20.13 -16.20
N GLU A 52 -9.58 21.28 -16.87
CA GLU A 52 -9.71 21.35 -18.33
C GLU A 52 -8.48 20.82 -19.09
N LYS A 53 -7.33 20.83 -18.41
CA LYS A 53 -6.01 20.44 -18.92
C LYS A 53 -5.06 20.18 -17.73
N PRO A 54 -3.92 19.49 -17.93
CA PRO A 54 -2.92 19.28 -16.89
C PRO A 54 -2.49 20.60 -16.25
N GLN A 55 -2.50 20.63 -14.92
CA GLN A 55 -2.19 21.82 -14.14
C GLN A 55 -0.68 22.04 -14.00
N GLU A 56 -0.28 23.27 -13.71
CA GLU A 56 1.15 23.62 -13.56
C GLU A 56 1.83 22.87 -12.40
N PHE A 57 1.12 22.58 -11.32
CA PHE A 57 1.68 21.82 -10.20
C PHE A 57 1.90 20.33 -10.54
N GLN A 58 1.12 19.77 -11.48
CA GLN A 58 1.31 18.41 -12.00
C GLN A 58 2.52 18.34 -12.92
N LYS A 59 2.66 19.33 -13.82
CA LYS A 59 3.86 19.48 -14.67
C LYS A 59 5.13 19.62 -13.82
N LYS A 60 5.10 20.48 -12.80
CA LYS A 60 6.23 20.67 -11.87
C LYS A 60 6.58 19.38 -11.12
N ALA A 61 5.60 18.60 -10.70
CA ALA A 61 5.86 17.32 -10.02
C ALA A 61 6.55 16.32 -10.95
N LEU A 62 6.07 16.19 -12.19
CA LEU A 62 6.70 15.32 -13.19
C LEU A 62 8.11 15.78 -13.56
N GLU A 63 8.32 17.08 -13.75
CA GLU A 63 9.65 17.65 -13.98
C GLU A 63 10.58 17.42 -12.78
N TYR A 64 10.06 17.57 -11.55
CA TYR A 64 10.82 17.31 -10.35
C TYR A 64 11.26 15.85 -10.28
N PHE A 65 10.35 14.91 -10.51
CA PHE A 65 10.67 13.49 -10.56
C PHE A 65 11.73 13.20 -11.63
N ASN A 66 11.55 13.69 -12.85
CA ASN A 66 12.49 13.48 -13.95
C ASN A 66 13.91 13.96 -13.61
N ASN A 67 14.03 15.09 -12.90
CA ASN A 67 15.32 15.68 -12.54
C ASN A 67 15.95 15.07 -11.28
N ASN A 68 15.17 14.37 -10.43
CA ASN A 68 15.60 13.86 -9.13
C ASN A 68 15.32 12.35 -8.97
N GLN A 69 15.27 11.60 -10.07
CA GLN A 69 14.84 10.18 -10.08
C GLN A 69 15.59 9.34 -9.03
N THR A 70 16.91 9.51 -8.91
CA THR A 70 17.72 8.73 -7.97
C THR A 70 17.28 8.95 -6.52
N ASP A 71 17.11 10.21 -6.11
CA ASP A 71 16.79 10.54 -4.72
C ASP A 71 15.37 10.14 -4.37
N VAL A 72 14.42 10.36 -5.28
CA VAL A 72 13.02 9.96 -5.10
C VAL A 72 12.89 8.45 -5.03
N LEU A 73 13.50 7.69 -5.96
CA LEU A 73 13.39 6.23 -5.98
C LEU A 73 14.15 5.57 -4.82
N ASN A 74 15.24 6.15 -4.35
CA ASN A 74 15.91 5.69 -3.14
C ASN A 74 15.04 5.92 -1.90
N ALA A 75 14.38 7.08 -1.80
CA ALA A 75 13.45 7.36 -0.72
C ALA A 75 12.22 6.43 -0.74
N LEU A 76 11.68 6.15 -1.93
CA LEU A 76 10.65 5.12 -2.13
C LEU A 76 11.09 3.78 -1.55
N CYS A 77 12.29 3.31 -1.92
CA CYS A 77 12.82 2.04 -1.43
C CYS A 77 12.98 2.02 0.10
N LEU A 78 13.49 3.10 0.68
CA LEU A 78 13.64 3.22 2.13
C LEU A 78 12.29 3.20 2.85
N GLY A 79 11.26 3.86 2.30
CA GLY A 79 9.91 3.82 2.85
C GLY A 79 9.27 2.44 2.77
N ILE A 80 9.51 1.68 1.70
CA ILE A 80 9.08 0.28 1.61
C ILE A 80 9.73 -0.55 2.71
N ILE A 81 11.05 -0.42 2.92
CA ILE A 81 11.79 -1.13 3.97
C ILE A 81 11.22 -0.79 5.36
N GLU A 82 10.93 0.48 5.61
CA GLU A 82 10.34 0.94 6.87
C GLU A 82 8.91 0.38 7.08
N TYR A 83 8.12 0.31 6.01
CA TYR A 83 6.74 -0.19 6.05
C TYR A 83 6.65 -1.73 6.11
N TYR A 84 7.65 -2.45 5.61
CA TYR A 84 7.62 -3.89 5.44
C TYR A 84 7.20 -4.69 6.69
N PRO A 85 7.67 -4.36 7.92
CA PRO A 85 7.21 -5.06 9.13
C PRO A 85 5.73 -4.85 9.46
N LYS A 86 5.13 -3.72 9.04
CA LYS A 86 3.68 -3.51 9.16
C LYS A 86 2.94 -4.36 8.14
N LEU A 87 3.45 -4.42 6.91
CA LEU A 87 2.90 -5.26 5.85
C LEU A 87 2.88 -6.74 6.25
N MET A 88 3.99 -7.27 6.77
CA MET A 88 4.04 -8.66 7.27
C MET A 88 2.94 -8.95 8.30
N LYS A 89 2.64 -8.01 9.19
CA LYS A 89 1.55 -8.17 10.18
C LYS A 89 0.17 -8.18 9.54
N VAL A 90 -0.04 -7.42 8.47
CA VAL A 90 -1.32 -7.39 7.74
C VAL A 90 -1.61 -8.74 7.10
N TYR A 91 -0.59 -9.41 6.58
CA TYR A 91 -0.70 -10.75 5.97
C TYR A 91 -0.49 -11.91 6.97
N ASP A 92 -0.43 -11.63 8.28
CA ASP A 92 -0.16 -12.62 9.34
C ASP A 92 1.12 -13.45 9.12
N ILE A 93 2.15 -12.82 8.53
CA ILE A 93 3.45 -13.41 8.25
C ILE A 93 4.39 -13.18 9.44
N THR A 94 4.89 -14.28 10.01
CA THR A 94 5.77 -14.24 11.18
C THR A 94 7.25 -14.39 10.87
N GLU A 95 7.58 -14.92 9.68
CA GLU A 95 8.94 -15.20 9.23
C GLU A 95 9.09 -14.84 7.75
N PHE A 96 10.29 -14.47 7.32
CA PHE A 96 10.56 -14.23 5.90
C PHE A 96 10.57 -15.54 5.13
N ASP A 97 9.95 -15.55 3.96
CA ASP A 97 9.84 -16.72 3.12
C ASP A 97 9.93 -16.33 1.65
N GLU A 98 11.06 -16.64 1.02
CA GLU A 98 11.29 -16.36 -0.40
C GLU A 98 10.41 -17.22 -1.32
N GLU A 99 10.01 -18.42 -0.88
CA GLU A 99 9.20 -19.35 -1.66
C GLU A 99 7.72 -18.97 -1.64
N PHE A 100 7.25 -18.39 -0.54
CA PHE A 100 5.87 -17.92 -0.36
C PHE A 100 5.67 -16.42 -0.64
N GLY A 101 6.65 -15.77 -1.28
CA GLY A 101 6.49 -14.40 -1.78
C GLY A 101 6.80 -13.28 -0.78
N PHE A 102 7.36 -13.57 0.40
CA PHE A 102 7.79 -12.58 1.40
C PHE A 102 9.31 -12.60 1.64
N PRO A 103 10.12 -12.17 0.66
CA PRO A 103 11.57 -12.19 0.78
C PRO A 103 12.06 -11.22 1.86
N LYS A 104 13.26 -11.46 2.39
CA LYS A 104 13.89 -10.52 3.30
C LYS A 104 14.38 -9.29 2.53
N ILE A 105 13.83 -8.12 2.86
CA ILE A 105 14.24 -6.83 2.27
C ILE A 105 14.95 -5.99 3.33
N GLN A 106 16.23 -5.67 3.13
CA GLN A 106 17.03 -4.91 4.10
C GLN A 106 17.66 -3.64 3.55
N ASN A 107 17.80 -3.55 2.23
CA ASN A 107 18.45 -2.42 1.56
C ASN A 107 17.76 -2.08 0.22
N ILE A 108 18.18 -0.97 -0.39
CA ILE A 108 17.61 -0.45 -1.63
C ILE A 108 17.71 -1.46 -2.79
N ASP A 109 18.83 -2.18 -2.90
CA ASP A 109 19.02 -3.16 -3.97
C ASP A 109 18.11 -4.37 -3.80
N ASP A 110 17.78 -4.74 -2.56
CA ASP A 110 16.79 -5.80 -2.30
C ASP A 110 15.41 -5.37 -2.79
N VAL A 111 15.00 -4.12 -2.52
CA VAL A 111 13.70 -3.59 -2.99
C VAL A 111 13.64 -3.60 -4.51
N LYS A 112 14.68 -3.07 -5.18
CA LYS A 112 14.75 -3.02 -6.65
C LYS A 112 14.68 -4.39 -7.30
N LYS A 113 15.19 -5.42 -6.62
CA LYS A 113 15.08 -6.83 -7.04
C LYS A 113 13.75 -7.46 -6.71
N VAL A 114 12.86 -6.85 -5.94
CA VAL A 114 11.62 -7.52 -5.50
C VAL A 114 10.40 -6.80 -6.06
N ILE A 115 10.47 -5.48 -6.13
CA ILE A 115 9.39 -4.59 -6.55
C ILE A 115 9.64 -4.16 -7.98
N GLY A 116 8.58 -4.18 -8.77
CA GLY A 116 8.55 -3.52 -10.06
C GLY A 116 7.56 -2.37 -10.04
N ILE A 117 7.93 -1.29 -10.70
CA ILE A 117 7.10 -0.08 -10.82
C ILE A 117 6.33 -0.22 -12.12
N GLY A 118 5.01 -0.37 -12.01
CA GLY A 118 4.10 -0.58 -13.14
C GLY A 118 3.67 0.74 -13.78
N ASN A 119 3.15 1.66 -12.97
CA ASN A 119 2.73 2.98 -13.42
C ASN A 119 3.13 4.08 -12.42
N ILE A 120 3.25 5.30 -12.94
CA ILE A 120 3.35 6.52 -12.15
C ILE A 120 2.07 7.32 -12.31
N HIS A 121 1.53 7.80 -11.20
CA HIS A 121 0.31 8.60 -11.15
C HIS A 121 0.66 10.00 -10.64
N ILE A 122 0.36 11.03 -11.42
CA ILE A 122 0.50 12.44 -10.99
C ILE A 122 -0.86 12.91 -10.50
N LEU A 123 -1.01 13.01 -9.18
CA LEU A 123 -2.29 13.25 -8.54
C LEU A 123 -2.82 14.67 -8.80
N ASP A 124 -4.09 14.89 -8.50
CA ASP A 124 -4.78 16.18 -8.54
C ASP A 124 -4.60 16.98 -7.23
N ASP A 125 -4.26 16.30 -6.14
CA ASP A 125 -3.83 16.90 -4.89
C ASP A 125 -2.47 17.61 -5.00
N LYS A 126 -2.31 18.72 -4.26
CA LYS A 126 -1.06 19.48 -4.24
C LYS A 126 -0.62 19.92 -2.85
N LYS A 127 0.69 20.07 -2.68
CA LYS A 127 1.34 20.76 -1.56
C LYS A 127 2.59 21.47 -2.04
N ASP A 128 2.84 22.67 -1.53
CA ASP A 128 4.00 23.50 -1.92
C ASP A 128 4.13 23.70 -3.44
N GLU A 129 2.99 23.89 -4.13
CA GLU A 129 2.91 24.08 -5.59
C GLU A 129 3.40 22.89 -6.44
N LEU A 130 3.52 21.69 -5.84
CA LEU A 130 3.76 20.43 -6.54
C LEU A 130 2.65 19.44 -6.24
N SER A 131 2.30 18.64 -7.24
CA SER A 131 1.47 17.45 -7.04
C SER A 131 2.19 16.38 -6.20
N TYR A 132 1.40 15.51 -5.58
CA TYR A 132 1.87 14.21 -5.09
C TYR A 132 2.08 13.23 -6.26
N VAL A 133 3.03 12.31 -6.10
CA VAL A 133 3.33 11.28 -7.09
C VAL A 133 3.04 9.92 -6.49
N GLY A 134 2.10 9.20 -7.10
CA GLY A 134 1.81 7.81 -6.79
C GLY A 134 2.65 6.85 -7.61
N PHE A 135 3.11 5.78 -6.99
CA PHE A 135 3.77 4.65 -7.64
C PHE A 135 2.92 3.41 -7.45
N GLU A 136 2.38 2.91 -8.56
CA GLU A 136 1.67 1.65 -8.62
C GLU A 136 2.68 0.56 -8.92
N CYS A 137 2.87 -0.36 -7.98
CA CYS A 137 3.93 -1.36 -8.04
C CYS A 137 3.37 -2.78 -7.99
N GLY A 138 4.03 -3.70 -8.69
CA GLY A 138 3.83 -5.14 -8.51
C GLY A 138 4.80 -5.69 -7.47
N CYS A 139 4.32 -6.64 -6.65
CA CYS A 139 5.09 -7.29 -5.59
C CYS A 139 4.76 -8.80 -5.51
N PRO A 140 5.69 -9.65 -5.03
CA PRO A 140 5.51 -11.10 -5.07
C PRO A 140 4.56 -11.67 -4.01
N TRP A 141 4.16 -10.89 -3.01
CA TRP A 141 3.28 -11.35 -1.93
C TRP A 141 1.79 -11.09 -2.20
N ASP A 142 1.46 -10.25 -3.17
CA ASP A 142 0.06 -9.91 -3.47
C ASP A 142 -0.13 -9.71 -4.97
N GLU A 143 -0.50 -10.80 -5.63
CA GLU A 143 -0.74 -10.83 -7.06
C GLU A 143 -2.06 -10.13 -7.44
N GLU A 144 -2.98 -9.89 -6.50
CA GLU A 144 -4.32 -9.34 -6.78
C GLU A 144 -4.37 -7.83 -6.56
N HIS A 145 -3.66 -7.33 -5.55
CA HIS A 145 -3.76 -5.94 -5.09
C HIS A 145 -2.46 -5.14 -5.18
N GLY A 146 -1.31 -5.79 -5.41
CA GLY A 146 -0.03 -5.10 -5.58
C GLY A 146 0.37 -4.21 -4.40
N LEU A 147 1.22 -3.21 -4.67
CA LEU A 147 1.75 -2.27 -3.68
C LEU A 147 1.62 -0.84 -4.20
N GLY A 148 1.01 0.05 -3.41
CA GLY A 148 0.90 1.47 -3.73
C GLY A 148 1.76 2.31 -2.79
N ILE A 149 2.42 3.33 -3.34
CA ILE A 149 3.20 4.30 -2.58
C ILE A 149 2.82 5.71 -3.02
N ILE A 150 2.50 6.58 -2.08
CA ILE A 150 2.32 8.01 -2.33
C ILE A 150 3.55 8.76 -1.86
N MET A 151 4.10 9.61 -2.73
CA MET A 151 5.26 10.44 -2.45
C MET A 151 4.99 11.93 -2.64
N HIS A 152 5.70 12.74 -1.87
CA HIS A 152 5.84 14.18 -2.12
C HIS A 152 7.32 14.53 -2.10
N LYS A 153 7.91 14.70 -3.30
CA LYS A 153 9.37 14.78 -3.50
C LYS A 153 10.04 13.51 -2.94
N GLU A 154 11.02 13.61 -2.05
CA GLU A 154 11.71 12.49 -1.40
C GLU A 154 11.02 12.02 -0.12
N ARG A 155 9.80 12.48 0.18
CA ARG A 155 9.04 12.01 1.36
C ARG A 155 8.03 10.96 0.95
N VAL A 156 8.05 9.82 1.63
CA VAL A 156 6.96 8.84 1.57
C VAL A 156 5.84 9.32 2.49
N ILE A 157 4.64 9.42 1.92
CA ILE A 157 3.45 9.93 2.60
C ILE A 157 2.57 8.77 3.05
N ASP A 158 2.41 7.78 2.19
CA ASP A 158 1.63 6.59 2.50
C ASP A 158 2.12 5.37 1.72
N VAL A 159 1.88 4.18 2.26
CA VAL A 159 2.20 2.89 1.66
C VAL A 159 1.05 1.91 1.97
N GLY A 160 0.54 1.24 0.95
CA GLY A 160 -0.65 0.39 1.06
C GLY A 160 -0.85 -0.50 -0.16
N ALA A 161 -2.08 -0.92 -0.42
CA ALA A 161 -2.43 -1.60 -1.67
C ALA A 161 -2.26 -0.63 -2.86
N ALA A 162 -2.16 -1.16 -4.08
CA ALA A 162 -1.88 -0.38 -5.28
C ALA A 162 -2.85 0.79 -5.52
N ASP A 163 -4.10 0.66 -5.10
CA ASP A 163 -5.16 1.65 -5.29
C ASP A 163 -4.85 3.01 -4.67
N ILE A 164 -4.11 3.06 -3.56
CA ILE A 164 -3.75 4.34 -2.94
C ILE A 164 -2.89 5.20 -3.86
N ALA A 165 -2.15 4.59 -4.80
CA ALA A 165 -1.25 5.31 -5.70
C ALA A 165 -2.02 6.24 -6.66
N PHE A 166 -3.28 5.95 -6.98
CA PHE A 166 -4.09 6.76 -7.91
C PHE A 166 -5.37 7.30 -7.29
N SER A 167 -5.88 6.72 -6.20
CA SER A 167 -7.07 7.22 -5.50
C SER A 167 -6.77 8.21 -4.37
N GLY A 168 -5.49 8.42 -4.05
CA GLY A 168 -5.05 9.20 -2.90
C GLY A 168 -5.26 8.47 -1.58
N SER A 169 -4.96 9.13 -0.46
CA SER A 169 -5.13 8.52 0.85
C SER A 169 -5.46 9.53 1.95
N LYS A 170 -5.87 9.01 3.11
CA LYS A 170 -6.09 9.84 4.29
C LYS A 170 -4.80 10.51 4.78
N GLU A 171 -3.65 9.83 4.66
CA GLU A 171 -2.37 10.38 5.11
C GLU A 171 -1.89 11.50 4.16
N LEU A 172 -2.18 11.38 2.86
CA LEU A 172 -2.04 12.50 1.92
C LEU A 172 -2.87 13.71 2.35
N ARG A 173 -4.16 13.52 2.60
CA ARG A 173 -5.07 14.62 2.99
C ARG A 173 -4.65 15.28 4.30
N LYS A 174 -4.10 14.50 5.24
CA LYS A 174 -3.51 15.06 6.47
C LYS A 174 -2.25 15.87 6.16
N ASP A 175 -1.40 15.39 5.25
CA ASP A 175 -0.14 16.07 4.90
C ASP A 175 -0.38 17.41 4.19
N ASN A 176 -1.34 17.51 3.26
CA ASN A 176 -1.67 18.77 2.58
C ASN A 176 -2.67 19.65 3.34
N GLY A 177 -3.28 19.14 4.42
CA GLY A 177 -4.23 19.87 5.24
C GLY A 177 -5.65 19.94 4.66
N THR A 178 -6.00 19.08 3.69
CA THR A 178 -7.36 18.95 3.16
C THR A 178 -8.22 17.95 3.93
N TYR A 179 -7.63 17.18 4.86
CA TYR A 179 -8.37 16.26 5.73
C TYR A 179 -9.40 17.02 6.58
N THR A 180 -10.67 16.71 6.33
CA THR A 180 -11.81 17.43 6.88
C THR A 180 -12.19 16.92 8.28
N GLU A 181 -12.92 17.76 9.01
CA GLU A 181 -13.49 17.38 10.30
C GLU A 181 -14.52 16.24 10.16
N GLU A 182 -15.24 16.20 9.04
CA GLU A 182 -16.20 15.13 8.76
C GLU A 182 -15.49 13.78 8.62
N GLU A 183 -14.44 13.72 7.80
CA GLU A 183 -13.61 12.52 7.66
C GLU A 183 -12.98 12.09 9.00
N ARG A 184 -12.55 13.05 9.83
CA ARG A 184 -12.05 12.76 11.18
C ARG A 184 -13.11 12.08 12.04
N LEU A 185 -14.33 12.61 12.06
CA LEU A 185 -15.43 12.06 12.85
C LEU A 185 -15.86 10.68 12.34
N GLU A 186 -15.82 10.46 11.03
CA GLU A 186 -16.09 9.15 10.42
C GLU A 186 -15.04 8.11 10.81
N ASP A 187 -13.75 8.47 10.75
CA ASP A 187 -12.64 7.61 11.18
C ASP A 187 -12.76 7.27 12.68
N GLU A 188 -13.01 8.26 13.54
CA GLU A 188 -13.21 8.04 14.99
C GLU A 188 -14.39 7.08 15.26
N LYS A 189 -15.48 7.22 14.50
CA LYS A 189 -16.65 6.35 14.59
C LYS A 189 -16.33 4.93 14.14
N TRP A 190 -15.60 4.78 13.03
CA TRP A 190 -15.18 3.49 12.49
C TRP A 190 -14.23 2.76 13.45
N GLU A 191 -13.22 3.46 13.98
CA GLU A 191 -12.28 2.91 14.97
C GLU A 191 -12.99 2.42 16.23
N LYS A 192 -13.94 3.21 16.73
CA LYS A 192 -14.79 2.82 17.86
C LYS A 192 -15.58 1.56 17.55
N GLN A 193 -16.20 1.47 16.38
CA GLN A 193 -16.98 0.30 15.97
C GLN A 193 -16.12 -0.96 15.85
N ILE A 194 -14.91 -0.84 15.29
CA ILE A 194 -13.95 -1.94 15.23
C ILE A 194 -13.55 -2.39 16.64
N ALA A 195 -13.21 -1.46 17.53
CA ALA A 195 -12.82 -1.78 18.90
C ALA A 195 -13.94 -2.53 19.65
N GLU A 196 -15.20 -2.09 19.47
CA GLU A 196 -16.37 -2.76 20.02
C GLU A 196 -16.55 -4.18 19.44
N ASN A 197 -16.39 -4.35 18.13
CA ASN A 197 -16.48 -5.66 17.46
C ASN A 197 -15.39 -6.63 17.95
N ILE A 198 -14.14 -6.17 18.07
CA ILE A 198 -13.02 -6.95 18.58
C ILE A 198 -13.26 -7.35 20.04
N ALA A 199 -13.72 -6.43 20.88
CA ALA A 199 -14.03 -6.70 22.28
C ALA A 199 -15.14 -7.74 22.43
N LYS A 200 -16.20 -7.62 21.63
CA LYS A 200 -17.30 -8.59 21.58
C LYS A 200 -16.79 -9.98 21.17
N TYR A 201 -16.01 -10.07 20.10
CA TYR A 201 -15.44 -11.33 19.63
C TYR A 201 -14.55 -11.99 20.70
N LYS A 202 -13.68 -11.22 21.36
CA LYS A 202 -12.83 -11.75 22.45
C LYS A 202 -13.65 -12.30 23.60
N LYS A 203 -14.71 -11.61 24.01
CA LYS A 203 -15.63 -12.06 25.07
C LYS A 203 -16.33 -13.37 24.68
N GLU A 204 -16.81 -13.48 23.45
CA GLU A 204 -17.44 -14.71 22.94
C GLU A 204 -16.45 -15.90 22.93
N GLN A 205 -15.19 -15.66 22.58
CA GLN A 205 -14.12 -16.67 22.65
C GLN A 205 -13.83 -17.14 24.08
N GLU A 206 -13.78 -16.21 25.05
CA GLU A 206 -13.58 -16.54 26.47
C GLU A 206 -14.76 -17.33 27.04
N GLU A 207 -16.00 -16.92 26.76
CA GLU A 207 -17.20 -17.64 27.18
C GLU A 207 -17.26 -19.05 26.58
N THR A 208 -16.87 -19.21 25.31
CA THR A 208 -16.80 -20.52 24.64
C THR A 208 -15.78 -21.43 25.34
N LYS A 209 -14.57 -20.93 25.61
CA LYS A 209 -13.54 -21.67 26.35
C LYS A 209 -14.02 -22.07 27.75
N LEU A 210 -14.69 -21.18 28.48
CA LEU A 210 -15.24 -21.48 29.80
C LEU A 210 -16.28 -22.61 29.75
N ARG A 211 -17.21 -22.56 28.77
CA ARG A 211 -18.22 -23.62 28.56
C ARG A 211 -17.58 -24.96 28.24
N GLU A 212 -16.51 -24.99 27.45
CA GLU A 212 -15.77 -26.22 27.15
C GLU A 212 -15.11 -26.82 28.41
N VAL A 213 -14.50 -25.99 29.25
CA VAL A 213 -13.89 -26.40 30.52
C VAL A 213 -14.95 -26.98 31.47
N GLU A 214 -16.09 -26.31 31.61
CA GLU A 214 -17.20 -26.80 32.44
C GLU A 214 -17.76 -28.13 31.92
N ASN A 215 -17.94 -28.26 30.59
CA ASN A 215 -18.40 -29.49 29.97
C ASN A 215 -17.41 -30.65 30.18
N LYS A 216 -16.09 -30.39 30.09
CA LYS A 216 -15.05 -31.38 30.42
C LYS A 216 -15.14 -31.80 31.89
N LYS A 217 -15.26 -30.86 32.83
CA LYS A 217 -15.43 -31.15 34.26
C LYS A 217 -16.68 -31.99 34.54
N ARG A 218 -17.83 -31.65 33.94
CA ARG A 218 -19.07 -32.42 34.06
C ARG A 218 -18.92 -33.85 33.53
N LYS A 219 -18.25 -34.05 32.40
CA LYS A 219 -17.97 -35.39 31.85
C LYS A 219 -17.05 -36.21 32.76
N LEU A 220 -16.02 -35.59 33.34
CA LEU A 220 -15.13 -36.26 34.30
C LEU A 220 -15.89 -36.69 35.56
N ASN A 221 -16.69 -35.81 36.14
CA ASN A 221 -17.47 -36.13 37.34
C ASN A 221 -18.44 -37.27 37.08
N LYS A 222 -19.15 -37.29 35.94
CA LYS A 222 -20.04 -38.41 35.56
C LYS A 222 -19.33 -39.76 35.44
N LYS A 223 -18.05 -39.78 35.01
CA LYS A 223 -17.25 -41.01 34.96
C LYS A 223 -16.78 -41.46 36.35
N TRP A 224 -16.50 -40.53 37.27
CA TRP A 224 -16.00 -40.86 38.60
C TRP A 224 -17.03 -41.62 39.46
N TRP A 225 -18.33 -41.30 39.36
CA TRP A 225 -19.41 -42.03 40.04
C TRP A 225 -19.54 -43.51 39.60
N GLN A 226 -19.12 -43.85 38.38
CA GLN A 226 -19.18 -45.24 37.87
C GLN A 226 -18.17 -46.19 38.56
N PHE A 227 -17.19 -45.64 39.28
CA PHE A 227 -16.20 -46.42 40.03
C PHE A 227 -16.66 -46.79 41.46
N TRP A 228 -17.77 -46.22 41.96
CA TRP A 228 -18.27 -46.45 43.33
C TRP A 228 -19.52 -47.34 43.39
N THR A 229 -20.06 -47.77 42.24
CA THR A 229 -21.25 -48.63 42.14
C THR A 229 -20.93 -50.11 41.85
N LYS A 230 -19.81 -50.64 42.36
CA LYS A 230 -19.51 -52.08 42.34
C LYS A 230 -19.45 -52.64 43.75
#